data_AF-A0A3C1ESX6-F1
#
_entry.id   AF-A0A3C1ESX6-F1
#
_cell.length_a   1.000
_cell.length_b   1.000
_cell.length_c   1.000
_cell.angle_alpha   90.00
_cell.angle_beta   90.00
_cell.angle_gamma   90.00
#
_symmetry.space_group_name_H-M   'P 1'
#
loop_
_entity.id
_entity.type
_entity.pdbx_description
1 polymer ?
#
loop_
_entity_poly.entity_id
_entity_poly.type
_entity_poly.pdbx_seq_one_letter_code
_entity_poly.pdbx_strand_id
1 'polypeptide(L)'
;MKMPLICGLLVLAWIFTPDASRAADPAPALSTAALAAVAASSSAAGVVRYEAPQAPAHAQRTLDNVTDLSRDLAETVAFLETGQSYFRAFTKGSHNAAENKLFVKFLDAYERELATAKKETAVLREWLEKASALK
;
A
#
# COMPACT_ATOMS: atom_id res chain seq x y z
N MET A 1 -36.89 -35.44 15.99
CA MET A 1 -36.11 -34.21 15.80
C MET A 1 -34.96 -34.49 14.85
N LYS A 2 -35.01 -33.92 13.65
CA LYS A 2 -34.08 -34.18 12.55
C LYS A 2 -34.03 -32.88 11.71
N MET A 3 -32.93 -32.14 11.79
CA MET A 3 -32.64 -31.02 10.90
C MET A 3 -31.88 -31.54 9.67
N PRO A 4 -32.09 -30.91 8.50
CA PRO A 4 -30.96 -30.70 7.62
C PRO A 4 -30.82 -29.23 7.16
N LEU A 5 -29.57 -28.77 7.24
CA LEU A 5 -28.97 -27.70 6.45
C LEU A 5 -29.17 -27.95 4.94
N ILE A 6 -29.35 -26.89 4.15
CA ILE A 6 -28.85 -26.72 2.77
C ILE A 6 -28.71 -25.19 2.58
N CYS A 7 -27.48 -24.66 2.58
CA CYS A 7 -26.62 -24.45 1.40
C CYS A 7 -27.19 -23.42 0.42
N GLY A 8 -26.99 -22.15 0.75
CA GLY A 8 -26.94 -21.08 -0.25
C GLY A 8 -25.51 -20.98 -0.79
N LEU A 9 -25.31 -21.22 -2.08
CA LEU A 9 -24.09 -20.84 -2.79
C LEU A 9 -24.49 -20.33 -4.18
N LEU A 10 -24.66 -19.00 -4.26
CA LEU A 10 -24.70 -18.24 -5.51
C LEU A 10 -23.24 -18.04 -5.95
N VAL A 11 -22.80 -18.79 -6.95
CA VAL A 11 -21.51 -18.58 -7.63
C VAL A 11 -21.79 -17.79 -8.90
N LEU A 12 -21.63 -16.47 -8.86
CA LEU A 12 -21.51 -15.67 -10.09
C LEU A 12 -20.04 -15.64 -10.50
N ALA A 13 -19.73 -16.46 -11.50
CA ALA A 13 -18.48 -16.42 -12.25
C ALA A 13 -18.42 -15.13 -13.07
N TRP A 14 -17.44 -14.27 -12.78
CA TRP A 14 -16.99 -13.24 -13.71
C TRP A 14 -15.70 -13.73 -14.37
N ILE A 15 -15.84 -14.19 -15.60
CA ILE A 15 -14.76 -14.54 -16.51
C ILE A 15 -14.36 -13.24 -17.22
N PHE A 16 -13.18 -12.70 -16.93
CA PHE A 16 -12.61 -11.58 -17.66
C PHE A 16 -11.44 -12.10 -18.50
N THR A 17 -11.71 -12.41 -19.75
CA THR A 17 -10.73 -12.67 -20.82
C THR A 17 -10.27 -11.34 -21.41
N PRO A 18 -8.98 -11.00 -21.40
CA PRO A 18 -8.47 -9.97 -22.29
C PRO A 18 -8.22 -10.55 -23.69
N ASP A 19 -8.95 -9.97 -24.64
CA ASP A 19 -8.81 -10.14 -26.08
C ASP A 19 -7.44 -9.65 -26.56
N ALA A 20 -6.74 -10.52 -27.29
CA ALA A 20 -5.43 -10.27 -27.85
C ALA A 20 -5.60 -9.64 -29.24
N SER A 21 -5.48 -8.31 -29.33
CA SER A 21 -5.32 -7.62 -30.61
C SER A 21 -4.66 -6.26 -30.43
N ARG A 22 -3.33 -6.21 -30.57
CA ARG A 22 -2.70 -5.01 -31.11
C ARG A 22 -1.50 -5.37 -31.97
N ALA A 23 -1.59 -4.87 -33.19
CA ALA A 23 -0.74 -5.12 -34.34
C ALA A 23 0.74 -4.76 -34.10
N ALA A 24 1.58 -5.53 -34.79
CA ALA A 24 3.00 -5.31 -34.96
C ALA A 24 3.26 -4.12 -35.89
N ASP A 25 4.27 -3.32 -35.56
CA ASP A 25 5.08 -2.57 -36.54
C ASP A 25 6.56 -2.60 -36.08
N PRO A 26 7.54 -2.65 -37.01
CA PRO A 26 8.91 -3.10 -36.72
C PRO A 26 9.97 -1.99 -36.59
N ALA A 27 11.06 -2.37 -35.88
CA ALA A 27 12.44 -1.84 -35.94
C ALA A 27 12.73 -0.45 -35.27
N PRO A 28 13.95 -0.17 -34.74
CA PRO A 28 15.24 -0.75 -35.12
C PRO A 28 16.01 -1.49 -34.02
N ALA A 29 16.84 -2.44 -34.49
CA ALA A 29 17.80 -3.20 -33.70
C ALA A 29 18.80 -2.26 -33.00
N LEU A 30 18.59 -2.05 -31.70
CA LEU A 30 19.57 -1.45 -30.81
C LEU A 30 20.08 -2.52 -29.85
N SER A 31 21.30 -2.98 -30.13
CA SER A 31 22.27 -3.49 -29.17
C SER A 31 21.80 -4.58 -28.20
N THR A 32 21.69 -5.80 -28.71
CA THR A 32 21.44 -7.04 -27.96
C THR A 32 22.53 -7.39 -26.92
N ALA A 33 23.60 -6.61 -26.81
CA ALA A 33 24.65 -6.82 -25.82
C ALA A 33 24.39 -6.10 -24.48
N ALA A 34 23.54 -5.06 -24.44
CA ALA A 34 23.25 -4.32 -23.21
C ALA A 34 22.07 -4.90 -22.40
N LEU A 35 21.21 -5.70 -23.03
CA LEU A 35 20.05 -6.34 -22.38
C LEU A 35 20.37 -7.68 -21.71
N ALA A 36 21.55 -8.28 -21.97
CA ALA A 36 21.98 -9.51 -21.29
C ALA A 36 22.40 -9.27 -19.83
N ALA A 37 22.71 -8.02 -19.44
CA ALA A 37 23.07 -7.67 -18.06
C ALA A 37 21.84 -7.37 -17.17
N VAL A 38 20.63 -7.25 -17.74
CA VAL A 38 19.38 -6.99 -17.00
C VAL A 38 18.43 -8.19 -16.98
N ALA A 39 18.84 -9.34 -17.51
CA ALA A 39 18.07 -10.59 -17.48
C ALA A 39 18.72 -11.69 -16.60
N ALA A 40 19.91 -11.43 -16.04
CA ALA A 40 20.67 -12.38 -15.23
C ALA A 40 20.47 -12.23 -13.71
N SER A 41 19.45 -11.50 -13.27
CA SER A 41 18.94 -11.54 -11.88
C SER A 41 17.55 -12.18 -11.85
N SER A 42 17.39 -13.31 -12.51
CA SER A 42 16.24 -14.20 -12.31
C SER A 42 16.76 -15.60 -11.99
N SER A 43 17.32 -15.71 -10.79
CA SER A 43 17.74 -16.98 -10.19
C SER A 43 17.67 -16.87 -8.66
N ALA A 44 16.45 -16.75 -8.17
CA ALA A 44 16.02 -17.40 -6.95
C ALA A 44 14.51 -17.42 -7.00
N ALA A 45 13.89 -18.58 -6.73
CA ALA A 45 12.58 -18.61 -6.11
C ALA A 45 12.72 -17.99 -4.71
N GLY A 46 12.99 -16.69 -4.68
CA GLY A 46 13.09 -15.90 -3.48
C GLY A 46 11.67 -15.66 -3.03
N VAL A 47 11.33 -16.20 -1.87
CA VAL A 47 10.22 -15.68 -1.07
C VAL A 47 10.30 -14.17 -1.15
N VAL A 48 9.32 -13.52 -1.79
CA VAL A 48 9.21 -12.07 -1.83
C VAL A 48 9.03 -11.65 -0.39
N ARG A 49 10.14 -11.35 0.29
CA ARG A 49 10.14 -10.83 1.64
C ARG A 49 9.66 -9.40 1.50
N TYR A 50 8.35 -9.23 1.66
CA TYR A 50 7.75 -7.91 1.78
C TYR A 50 8.44 -7.21 2.94
N GLU A 51 9.07 -6.08 2.64
CA GLU A 51 9.73 -5.25 3.65
C GLU A 51 8.67 -4.43 4.38
N ALA A 52 8.80 -4.31 5.70
CA ALA A 52 7.91 -3.47 6.48
C ALA A 52 8.07 -2.01 6.06
N PRO A 53 6.99 -1.28 5.74
CA PRO A 53 7.07 0.14 5.42
C PRO A 53 7.70 0.91 6.59
N GLN A 54 8.55 1.89 6.27
CA GLN A 54 9.13 2.76 7.28
C GLN A 54 8.11 3.83 7.67
N ALA A 55 7.90 4.00 8.99
CA ALA A 55 7.07 5.07 9.50
C ALA A 55 7.65 6.43 9.09
N PRO A 56 6.81 7.41 8.75
CA PRO A 56 7.27 8.75 8.43
C PRO A 56 8.04 9.32 9.61
N ALA A 57 9.16 9.98 9.32
CA ALA A 57 9.86 10.74 10.32
C ALA A 57 9.15 12.07 10.45
N HIS A 58 8.09 12.14 11.29
CA HIS A 58 7.50 13.42 11.66
C HIS A 58 8.63 14.31 12.11
N ALA A 59 8.93 15.32 11.30
CA ALA A 59 9.93 16.27 11.71
C ALA A 59 9.38 16.92 12.98
N GLN A 60 10.19 17.05 14.04
CA GLN A 60 9.81 17.75 15.28
C GLN A 60 9.64 19.27 15.02
N ARG A 61 8.87 19.62 13.99
CA ARG A 61 8.65 20.96 13.47
C ARG A 61 7.26 21.37 13.94
N THR A 62 7.12 22.61 14.36
CA THR A 62 5.80 23.17 14.62
C THR A 62 5.05 23.26 13.29
N LEU A 63 3.98 22.46 13.14
CA LEU A 63 3.14 22.43 11.95
C LEU A 63 2.15 23.61 11.98
N ASP A 64 2.67 24.84 11.97
CA ASP A 64 1.88 26.06 12.12
C ASP A 64 1.24 26.52 10.79
N ASN A 65 1.56 25.85 9.69
CA ASN A 65 1.13 26.22 8.33
C ASN A 65 0.42 25.06 7.62
N VAL A 66 -0.65 25.39 6.90
CA VAL A 66 -1.46 24.47 6.07
C VAL A 66 -0.60 23.65 5.11
N THR A 67 0.39 24.28 4.48
CA THR A 67 1.26 23.62 3.48
C THR A 67 2.16 22.55 4.11
N ASP A 68 2.64 22.79 5.32
CA ASP A 68 3.53 21.84 6.00
C ASP A 68 2.71 20.69 6.59
N LEU A 69 1.55 21.00 7.17
CA LEU A 69 0.64 20.00 7.71
C LEU A 69 0.03 19.11 6.61
N SER A 70 -0.28 19.66 5.43
CA SER A 70 -0.73 18.84 4.29
C SER A 70 0.37 17.95 3.70
N ARG A 71 1.63 18.38 3.77
CA ARG A 71 2.77 17.54 3.35
C ARG A 71 2.99 16.38 4.31
N ASP A 72 2.97 16.65 5.62
CA ASP A 72 3.10 15.61 6.64
C ASP A 72 1.96 14.59 6.56
N LEU A 73 0.73 15.07 6.35
CA LEU A 73 -0.43 14.21 6.12
C LEU A 73 -0.26 13.35 4.85
N ALA A 74 0.31 13.89 3.78
CA ALA A 74 0.54 13.14 2.54
C ALA A 74 1.56 12.00 2.75
N GLU A 75 2.65 12.25 3.49
CA GLU A 75 3.62 11.23 3.85
C GLU A 75 2.99 10.14 4.74
N THR A 76 2.18 10.56 5.72
CA THR A 76 1.44 9.65 6.61
C THR A 76 0.45 8.78 5.83
N VAL A 77 -0.29 9.35 4.88
CA VAL A 77 -1.22 8.60 4.02
C VAL A 77 -0.46 7.59 3.14
N ALA A 78 0.66 7.98 2.53
CA ALA A 78 1.48 7.08 1.72
C ALA A 78 1.99 5.88 2.53
N PHE A 79 2.41 6.10 3.79
CA PHE A 79 2.76 5.03 4.71
C PHE A 79 1.56 4.12 5.01
N LEU A 80 0.38 4.68 5.30
CA LEU A 80 -0.83 3.90 5.61
C LEU A 80 -1.31 3.06 4.41
N GLU A 81 -1.23 3.59 3.20
CA GLU A 81 -1.58 2.87 1.96
C GLU A 81 -0.63 1.70 1.70
N THR A 82 0.67 1.96 1.79
CA THR A 82 1.70 0.93 1.65
C THR A 82 1.56 -0.12 2.76
N GLY A 83 1.23 0.30 3.97
CA GLY A 83 0.94 -0.55 5.12
C GLY A 83 -0.23 -1.51 4.91
N GLN A 84 -1.29 -1.09 4.21
CA GLN A 84 -2.40 -2.01 3.86
C GLN A 84 -1.95 -3.12 2.92
N SER A 85 -1.09 -2.79 1.94
CA SER A 85 -0.52 -3.78 1.03
C SER A 85 0.37 -4.78 1.77
N TYR A 86 1.22 -4.27 2.68
CA TYR A 86 2.09 -5.06 3.54
C TYR A 86 1.29 -6.00 4.46
N PHE A 87 0.25 -5.48 5.12
CA PHE A 87 -0.65 -6.28 5.96
C PHE A 87 -1.28 -7.44 5.19
N ARG A 88 -1.84 -7.18 4.01
CA ARG A 88 -2.45 -8.21 3.15
C ARG A 88 -1.43 -9.27 2.72
N ALA A 89 -0.22 -8.87 2.39
CA ALA A 89 0.86 -9.79 2.05
C ALA A 89 1.26 -10.66 3.25
N PHE A 90 1.41 -10.04 4.44
CA PHE A 90 1.75 -10.74 5.67
C PHE A 90 0.67 -11.75 6.07
N THR A 91 -0.63 -11.42 5.99
CA THR A 91 -1.69 -12.38 6.36
C THR A 91 -1.77 -13.65 5.51
N LYS A 92 -1.16 -13.68 4.32
CA LYS A 92 -1.21 -14.83 3.39
C LYS A 92 -0.03 -15.80 3.55
N GLY A 93 1.01 -15.42 4.29
CA GLY A 93 2.25 -16.18 4.42
C GLY A 93 2.36 -16.97 5.72
N SER A 94 3.26 -17.95 5.73
CA SER A 94 3.78 -18.53 6.97
C SER A 94 5.06 -17.77 7.36
N HIS A 95 5.10 -17.25 8.58
CA HIS A 95 6.18 -16.36 9.04
C HIS A 95 6.91 -16.95 10.25
N ASN A 96 8.20 -16.65 10.34
CA ASN A 96 9.00 -17.02 11.50
C ASN A 96 8.79 -16.02 12.66
N ALA A 97 9.29 -16.38 13.85
CA ALA A 97 9.11 -15.56 15.04
C ALA A 97 9.78 -14.17 14.94
N ALA A 98 10.84 -14.02 14.15
CA ALA A 98 11.50 -12.72 13.95
C ALA A 98 10.67 -11.80 13.04
N GLU A 99 10.09 -12.35 11.98
CA GLU A 99 9.17 -11.65 11.07
C GLU A 99 7.91 -11.20 11.82
N ASN A 100 7.34 -12.06 12.68
CA ASN A 100 6.20 -11.68 13.54
C ASN A 100 6.52 -10.51 14.47
N LYS A 101 7.73 -10.45 15.04
CA LYS A 101 8.14 -9.30 15.88
C LYS A 101 8.23 -8.00 15.08
N LEU A 102 8.73 -8.06 13.85
CA LEU A 102 8.77 -6.89 12.95
C LEU A 102 7.35 -6.45 12.57
N PHE A 103 6.47 -7.40 12.30
CA PHE A 103 5.08 -7.13 11.98
C PHE A 103 4.33 -6.45 13.13
N VAL A 104 4.51 -6.91 14.37
CA VAL A 104 3.93 -6.23 15.56
C VAL A 104 4.44 -4.80 15.69
N LYS A 105 5.74 -4.56 15.50
CA LYS A 105 6.29 -3.19 15.50
C LYS A 105 5.69 -2.32 14.39
N PHE A 106 5.46 -2.91 13.22
CA PHE A 106 4.76 -2.25 12.13
C PHE A 106 3.33 -1.89 12.54
N LEU A 107 2.57 -2.80 13.16
CA LEU A 107 1.21 -2.52 13.63
C LEU A 107 1.19 -1.38 14.66
N ASP A 108 2.11 -1.38 15.62
CA ASP A 108 2.24 -0.30 16.60
C ASP A 108 2.52 1.06 15.93
N ALA A 109 3.37 1.07 14.90
CA ALA A 109 3.60 2.28 14.10
C ALA A 109 2.34 2.67 13.31
N TYR A 110 1.71 1.71 12.63
CA TYR A 110 0.51 1.91 11.83
C TYR A 110 -0.63 2.55 12.63
N GLU A 111 -0.89 2.07 13.85
CA GLU A 111 -1.93 2.62 14.72
C GLU A 111 -1.62 4.05 15.18
N ARG A 112 -0.34 4.35 15.49
CA ARG A 112 0.09 5.70 15.86
C ARG A 112 -0.09 6.67 14.70
N GLU A 113 0.38 6.31 13.52
CA GLU A 113 0.27 7.12 12.30
C GLU A 113 -1.20 7.34 11.90
N LEU A 114 -2.04 6.32 12.06
CA LEU A 114 -3.48 6.46 11.82
C LEU A 114 -4.14 7.44 12.79
N ALA A 115 -3.68 7.49 14.04
CA ALA A 115 -4.14 8.50 15.00
C ALA A 115 -3.64 9.91 14.63
N THR A 116 -2.40 10.05 14.15
CA THR A 116 -1.85 11.33 13.66
C THR A 116 -2.63 11.84 12.46
N ALA A 117 -2.81 11.01 11.42
CA ALA A 117 -3.56 11.38 10.23
C ALA A 117 -4.99 11.87 10.54
N LYS A 118 -5.66 11.23 11.50
CA LYS A 118 -7.00 11.66 11.97
C LYS A 118 -6.98 13.06 12.58
N LYS A 119 -5.98 13.36 13.42
CA LYS A 119 -5.83 14.67 14.05
C LYS A 119 -5.54 15.75 13.01
N GLU A 120 -4.59 15.50 12.12
CA GLU A 120 -4.22 16.44 11.06
C GLU A 120 -5.37 16.73 10.10
N THR A 121 -6.09 15.68 9.70
CA THR A 121 -7.29 15.84 8.87
C THR A 121 -8.35 16.71 9.55
N ALA A 122 -8.53 16.54 10.87
CA ALA A 122 -9.47 17.37 11.63
C ALA A 122 -9.04 18.85 11.67
N VAL A 123 -7.75 19.12 11.89
CA VAL A 123 -7.20 20.49 11.87
C VAL A 123 -7.36 21.13 10.49
N LEU A 124 -7.02 20.41 9.41
CA LEU A 124 -7.21 20.91 8.04
C LEU A 124 -8.67 21.21 7.75
N ARG A 125 -9.59 20.34 8.18
CA ARG A 125 -11.02 20.57 8.00
C ARG A 125 -11.47 21.85 8.70
N GLU A 126 -11.06 22.06 9.95
CA GLU A 126 -11.40 23.26 10.70
C GLU A 126 -10.87 24.54 10.01
N TRP A 127 -9.64 24.49 9.49
CA TRP A 127 -9.06 25.60 8.73
C TRP A 127 -9.79 25.87 7.42
N LEU A 128 -10.16 24.82 6.68
CA LEU A 128 -10.94 24.94 5.45
C LEU A 128 -12.34 25.51 5.71
N GLU A 129 -13.02 25.06 6.76
CA GLU A 129 -14.33 25.57 7.16
C GLU A 129 -14.24 27.06 7.53
N LYS A 130 -13.25 27.46 8.34
CA LYS A 130 -13.00 28.87 8.68
C LYS A 130 -12.69 29.72 7.45
N ALA A 131 -11.87 29.21 6.52
CA ALA A 131 -11.56 29.90 5.27
C ALA A 131 -12.79 30.04 4.36
N SER A 132 -13.65 29.03 4.33
CA SER A 132 -14.89 29.04 3.54
C SER A 132 -15.97 29.97 4.10
N ALA A 133 -15.96 30.20 5.42
CA ALA A 133 -16.90 31.10 6.11
C ALA A 133 -16.55 32.59 5.96
N LEU A 134 -15.39 32.92 5.40
CA LEU A 134 -14.96 34.28 5.07
C LEU A 134 -15.41 34.75 3.67
N LYS A 135 -16.27 33.96 3.00
CA LYS A 135 -16.84 34.23 1.67
C LYS A 135 -18.31 34.61 1.77
#